data_AF-A0AAP0MJQ4-F1
#
_entry.id   AF-A0AAP0MJQ4-F1
#
_cell.length_a   1.000
_cell.length_b   1.000
_cell.length_c   1.000
_cell.angle_alpha   90.00
_cell.angle_beta   90.00
_cell.angle_gamma   90.00
#
_symmetry.space_group_name_H-M   'P 1'
#
loop_
_entity.id
_entity.type
_entity.pdbx_description
1 polymer ?
#
loop_
_entity_poly.entity_id
_entity_poly.type
_entity_poly.pdbx_seq_one_letter_code
_entity_poly.pdbx_strand_id
1 'polypeptide(L)' 'MEGWERTPVAKILKTKAVKDFDAPVVVGFSSRGPNAIVPENLKQDISDPGVDILAAFSPLAQA' A
#
# COMPACT_ATOMS: atom_id res chain seq x y z
N MET A 1 -6.71 -26.08 43.21
CA MET A 1 -5.80 -24.92 43.23
C MET A 1 -5.52 -24.58 41.77
N GLU A 2 -5.89 -23.35 41.40
CA GLU A 2 -5.62 -22.59 40.18
C GLU A 2 -5.62 -23.33 38.83
N GLY A 3 -6.71 -23.10 38.09
CA GLY A 3 -6.74 -23.28 36.64
C GLY A 3 -5.77 -22.32 35.96
N TRP A 4 -5.09 -22.83 34.93
CA TRP A 4 -4.10 -22.15 34.12
C TRP A 4 -4.75 -20.95 33.39
N GLU A 5 -4.60 -19.73 33.92
CA GLU A 5 -5.00 -18.52 33.20
C GLU A 5 -4.09 -18.34 31.97
N ARG A 6 -4.62 -18.69 30.80
CA ARG A 6 -3.99 -18.46 29.49
C ARG A 6 -4.35 -17.07 29.02
N THR A 7 -3.66 -16.05 29.50
CA THR A 7 -3.86 -14.66 29.08
C THR A 7 -2.75 -14.25 28.11
N PRO A 8 -2.86 -14.52 26.79
CA PRO A 8 -1.84 -14.09 25.84
C PRO A 8 -1.82 -12.57 25.74
N VAL A 9 -0.64 -11.98 25.94
CA VAL A 9 -0.40 -10.55 25.78
C VAL A 9 0.52 -10.34 24.57
N ALA A 10 0.21 -9.35 23.73
CA ALA A 10 1.03 -8.94 22.59
C ALA A 10 1.26 -7.42 22.59
N LYS A 11 2.33 -6.97 21.92
CA LYS A 11 2.69 -5.56 21.79
C LYS A 11 2.84 -5.18 20.31
N ILE A 12 2.12 -4.15 19.88
CA ILE A 12 2.26 -3.55 18.55
C ILE A 12 3.27 -2.40 18.66
N LEU A 13 4.31 -2.43 17.82
CA LEU A 13 5.35 -1.39 17.77
C LEU A 13 5.01 -0.36 16.68
N LYS A 14 5.66 0.81 16.73
CA LYS A 14 5.56 1.82 15.66
C LYS A 14 6.11 1.28 14.33
N THR A 15 5.47 1.67 13.23
CA THR A 15 5.90 1.33 11.86
C THR A 15 7.32 1.82 11.59
N LYS A 16 8.07 1.04 10.80
CA LYS A 16 9.40 1.39 10.29
C LYS A 16 9.44 1.11 8.79
N ALA A 17 10.20 1.91 8.05
CA ALA A 17 10.50 1.62 6.66
C ALA A 17 11.41 0.39 6.56
N VAL A 18 11.13 -0.47 5.59
CA VAL A 18 11.93 -1.66 5.26
C VAL A 18 12.20 -1.62 3.75
N LYS A 19 13.40 -2.04 3.35
CA LYS A 19 13.71 -2.20 1.94
C LYS A 19 13.06 -3.47 1.42
N ASP A 20 12.13 -3.31 0.50
CA ASP A 20 11.57 -4.40 -0.29
C ASP A 20 12.50 -4.70 -1.47
N PHE A 21 12.92 -5.96 -1.59
CA PHE A 21 13.79 -6.42 -2.68
C PHE A 21 12.99 -6.91 -3.91
N ASP A 22 11.68 -7.09 -3.78
CA ASP A 22 10.80 -7.52 -4.88
C ASP A 22 10.27 -6.32 -5.69
N ALA A 23 10.51 -5.08 -5.23
CA ALA A 23 10.15 -3.87 -5.96
C ALA A 23 10.95 -3.71 -7.29
N PRO A 24 10.35 -3.12 -8.35
CA PRO A 24 9.00 -2.53 -8.41
C PRO A 24 7.90 -3.55 -8.75
N VAL A 25 6.74 -3.39 -8.12
CA VAL A 25 5.53 -4.19 -8.39
C VAL A 25 4.35 -3.26 -8.69
N VAL A 26 3.54 -3.60 -9.69
CA VAL A 26 2.30 -2.87 -9.97
C VAL A 26 1.25 -3.25 -8.93
N VAL A 27 0.96 -2.31 -8.02
CA VAL A 27 0.00 -2.47 -6.91
C VAL A 27 -1.43 -2.76 -7.40
N GLY A 28 -2.23 -3.45 -6.57
CA GLY A 28 -3.56 -3.93 -6.94
C GLY A 28 -4.57 -2.83 -7.30
N PHE A 29 -4.42 -1.63 -6.76
CA PHE A 29 -5.30 -0.50 -7.07
C PHE A 29 -4.90 0.26 -8.36
N SER A 30 -3.76 -0.07 -8.97
CA SER A 30 -3.36 0.52 -10.25
C SER A 30 -4.31 0.03 -11.34
N SER A 31 -5.02 0.97 -11.98
CA SER A 31 -5.91 0.69 -13.10
C SER A 31 -5.19 -0.09 -14.20
N ARG A 32 -5.89 -1.06 -14.76
CA ARG A 32 -5.37 -1.93 -15.83
C ARG A 32 -6.10 -1.65 -17.14
N GLY A 33 -5.44 -1.92 -18.25
CA GLY A 33 -6.10 -2.01 -19.55
C GLY A 33 -7.08 -3.20 -19.63
N PRO A 34 -7.74 -3.38 -20.78
CA PRO A 34 -7.52 -2.67 -22.05
C PRO A 34 -8.07 -1.24 -22.04
N ASN A 35 -7.67 -0.45 -23.03
CA ASN A 35 -8.25 0.86 -23.26
C ASN A 35 -9.71 0.71 -23.72
N ALA A 36 -10.65 1.32 -22.98
CA ALA A 36 -12.09 1.20 -23.26
C ALA A 36 -12.56 1.93 -24.53
N ILE A 37 -11.76 2.87 -25.06
CA ILE A 37 -12.09 3.66 -26.25
C ILE A 37 -11.47 3.04 -27.50
N VAL A 38 -10.20 2.66 -27.43
CA VAL A 38 -9.44 2.07 -28.55
C VAL A 38 -8.71 0.82 -28.05
N PRO A 39 -9.35 -0.37 -28.09
CA PRO A 39 -8.80 -1.60 -27.51
C PRO A 39 -7.46 -2.04 -28.09
N GLU A 40 -7.13 -1.63 -29.32
CA GLU A 40 -5.86 -1.92 -29.99
C GLU A 40 -4.68 -1.17 -29.35
N ASN A 41 -4.96 -0.07 -28.65
CA ASN A 41 -3.94 0.70 -27.93
C ASN A 41 -3.70 0.08 -26.54
N LEU A 42 -2.53 -0.53 -26.36
CA LEU A 42 -2.10 -1.08 -25.07
C LEU A 42 -2.04 0.02 -24.00
N LYS A 43 -2.64 -0.25 -22.83
CA LYS A 43 -2.55 0.59 -21.62
C LYS A 43 -2.26 -0.28 -20.40
N GLN A 44 -1.56 0.22 -19.38
CA GLN A 44 -0.95 1.55 -19.22
C GLN A 44 0.37 1.72 -20.00
N ASP A 45 0.79 2.96 -20.26
CA ASP A 45 2.02 3.21 -21.03
C ASP A 45 3.30 3.03 -20.20
N ILE A 46 3.27 3.46 -18.92
CA ILE A 46 4.41 3.42 -18.00
C ILE A 46 3.95 3.15 -16.57
N SER A 47 4.83 2.58 -15.74
CA SER A 47 4.66 2.45 -14.30
C SER A 47 5.77 3.18 -13.57
N ASP A 48 5.44 3.86 -12.48
CA ASP A 48 6.34 4.73 -11.69
C ASP A 48 5.99 4.63 -10.20
N PRO A 49 6.82 5.12 -9.25
CA PRO A 49 6.49 5.12 -7.84
C PRO A 49 5.20 5.88 -7.54
N GLY A 50 4.23 5.18 -6.94
CA GLY A 50 2.92 5.74 -6.58
C GLY A 50 2.33 5.19 -5.28
N VAL A 51 3.14 4.47 -4.48
CA VAL A 51 2.75 3.88 -3.19
C VAL A 51 3.60 4.52 -2.09
N ASP A 52 2.98 4.87 -0.96
CA ASP A 52 3.62 5.43 0.23
C ASP A 52 4.52 6.66 -0.03
N ILE A 53 4.11 7.54 -0.95
CA ILE A 53 4.82 8.78 -1.27
C ILE A 53 4.49 9.87 -0.24
N LEU A 54 5.52 10.40 0.43
CA LEU A 54 5.38 11.55 1.31
C LEU A 54 5.19 12.84 0.49
N ALA A 55 4.12 13.57 0.76
CA ALA A 55 3.77 14.81 0.09
C ALA A 55 3.31 15.88 1.10
N ALA A 56 3.26 17.13 0.66
CA ALA A 56 2.69 18.21 1.45
C ALA A 56 1.19 17.97 1.70
N PHE A 57 0.73 18.30 2.91
CA PHE A 57 -0.67 18.17 3.30
C PHE A 57 -1.15 19.47 3.96
N SER A 58 -2.34 19.92 3.59
CA SER A 58 -2.92 21.14 4.16
C SER A 58 -3.40 20.89 5.60
N PRO A 59 -3.00 21.71 6.59
CA PRO A 59 -3.58 21.64 7.93
C PRO A 59 -5.10 21.85 7.94
N LEU A 60 -5.64 22.56 6.94
CA LEU A 60 -7.09 22.78 6.79
C LEU A 60 -7.85 21.54 6.29
N ALA A 61 -7.15 20.53 5.78
CA ALA A 61 -7.74 19.28 5.30
C ALA A 61 -7.81 18.19 6.40
N GLN A 62 -7.37 18.50 7.62
CA GLN A 62 -7.61 17.63 8.77
C GLN A 62 -9.09 17.72 9.18
N ALA A 63 -9.82 16.61 9.02
CA ALA A 63 -11.16 16.43 9.56
C ALA A 63 -11.11 16.22 11.08
#